data_AF-B8J337-F1
#
_entry.id   AF-B8J337-F1
#
_cell.length_a   1.000
_cell.length_b   1.000
_cell.length_c   1.000
_cell.angle_alpha   90.00
_cell.angle_beta   90.00
_cell.angle_gamma   90.00
#
_symmetry.space_group_name_H-M   'P 1'
#
loop_
_entity.id
_entity.type
_entity.pdbx_description
1 polymer ?
#
loop_
_entity_poly.entity_id
_entity_poly.type
_entity_poly.pdbx_seq_one_letter_code
_entity_poly.pdbx_strand_id
1 'polypeptide(L)'
;MLSTALPTEIRGGVCTGPEKPKEDGATARGPGRVTVISDRVFDFRDYPTAKQDEVISGVNGAIVRMQRCVILGGIKAVLAGNGDHPGNDMRFGHWEMEDCFIMGAGRRCPEVQDCVELTMRRCWIHNWGRAFDVRAFGGWAHRGGRLVAEDCLFTQSGGIFSLGLRTTIADIFAHIGQAWNDEGLSGLLRARTYLPGVCRGLTASTGGLALATRCYRNRCWIRLGNCDPFIDSAEALQIVADIDALMPEEGRKRMGSLVEKFKALEGI
;
A
#
# COMPACT_ATOMS: atom_id res chain seq x y z
N MET A 1 -0.99 26.74 -3.18
CA MET A 1 -1.97 27.28 -4.14
C MET A 1 -2.95 26.18 -4.46
N LEU A 2 -4.22 26.36 -4.14
CA LEU A 2 -5.28 25.46 -4.61
C LEU A 2 -5.41 25.68 -6.13
N SER A 3 -5.23 24.61 -6.90
CA SER A 3 -5.41 24.68 -8.35
C SER A 3 -6.87 25.02 -8.68
N THR A 4 -7.07 25.90 -9.66
CA THR A 4 -8.39 26.21 -10.24
C THR A 4 -8.80 25.21 -11.33
N ALA A 5 -7.93 24.25 -11.68
CA ALA A 5 -8.24 23.23 -12.67
C ALA A 5 -9.26 22.23 -12.10
N LEU A 6 -10.24 21.86 -12.93
CA LEU A 6 -11.18 20.80 -12.59
C LEU A 6 -10.42 19.49 -12.28
N PRO A 7 -10.87 18.70 -11.28
CA PRO A 7 -10.25 17.43 -10.96
C PRO A 7 -10.27 16.46 -12.15
N THR A 8 -9.24 15.61 -12.26
CA THR A 8 -9.33 14.39 -13.08
C THR A 8 -10.05 13.33 -12.26
N GLU A 9 -11.09 12.72 -12.79
CA GLU A 9 -11.88 11.71 -12.07
C GLU A 9 -11.74 10.32 -12.69
N ILE A 10 -11.46 9.31 -11.86
CA ILE A 10 -11.45 7.88 -12.20
C ILE A 10 -12.42 7.19 -11.25
N ARG A 11 -13.67 6.96 -11.68
CA ARG A 11 -14.75 6.51 -10.79
C ARG A 11 -15.45 5.25 -11.26
N GLY A 12 -15.84 4.40 -10.30
CA GLY A 12 -16.68 3.23 -10.54
C GLY A 12 -16.01 2.16 -11.42
N GLY A 13 -16.58 0.97 -11.56
CA GLY A 13 -16.11 -0.05 -12.53
C GLY A 13 -14.81 -0.77 -12.15
N VAL A 14 -14.26 -1.52 -13.11
CA VAL A 14 -13.15 -2.47 -12.89
C VAL A 14 -12.02 -2.23 -13.88
N CYS A 15 -10.79 -2.17 -13.39
CA CYS A 15 -9.56 -2.21 -14.15
C CYS A 15 -8.88 -3.57 -13.92
N THR A 16 -8.69 -4.37 -14.97
CA THR A 16 -8.07 -5.71 -14.86
C THR A 16 -6.62 -5.75 -15.36
N GLY A 17 -6.03 -4.58 -15.60
CA GLY A 17 -4.69 -4.42 -16.17
C GLY A 17 -4.52 -3.06 -16.84
N PRO A 18 -3.27 -2.67 -17.16
CA PRO A 18 -2.99 -1.45 -17.91
C PRO A 18 -3.42 -1.55 -19.38
N GLU A 19 -3.49 -0.40 -20.06
CA GLU A 19 -3.78 -0.34 -21.51
C GLU A 19 -2.70 -1.03 -22.34
N LYS A 20 -1.43 -0.91 -21.94
CA LYS A 20 -0.30 -1.62 -22.55
C LYS A 20 0.57 -2.30 -21.50
N PRO A 21 1.29 -3.38 -21.87
CA PRO A 21 2.25 -4.01 -20.96
C PRO A 21 3.25 -2.98 -20.42
N LYS A 22 3.55 -3.08 -19.12
CA LYS A 22 4.47 -2.19 -18.39
C LYS A 22 4.00 -0.75 -18.19
N GLU A 23 2.77 -0.43 -18.54
CA GLU A 23 2.13 0.80 -18.05
C GLU A 23 1.41 0.52 -16.72
N ASP A 24 0.96 1.60 -16.07
CA ASP A 24 0.21 1.52 -14.83
C ASP A 24 -1.28 1.26 -15.09
N GLY A 25 -1.98 0.68 -14.12
CA GLY A 25 -3.45 0.62 -14.17
C GLY A 25 -4.11 2.00 -14.14
N ALA A 26 -3.53 2.94 -13.39
CA ALA A 26 -3.88 4.35 -13.38
C ALA A 26 -2.68 5.22 -12.99
N THR A 27 -2.49 6.34 -13.68
CA THR A 27 -1.43 7.32 -13.37
C THR A 27 -2.05 8.68 -13.03
N ALA A 28 -1.85 9.17 -11.82
CA ALA A 28 -2.16 10.54 -11.44
C ALA A 28 -0.99 11.47 -11.79
N ARG A 29 -1.25 12.53 -12.55
CA ARG A 29 -0.19 13.44 -13.05
C ARG A 29 -0.32 14.83 -12.43
N GLY A 30 0.78 15.31 -11.85
CA GLY A 30 0.92 16.70 -11.39
C GLY A 30 1.86 17.55 -12.26
N PRO A 31 2.18 18.77 -11.80
CA PRO A 31 1.55 19.47 -10.68
C PRO A 31 0.27 20.18 -11.12
N GLY A 32 -0.51 20.66 -10.15
CA GLY A 32 -1.60 21.61 -10.42
C GLY A 32 -2.93 21.01 -10.83
N ARG A 33 -3.19 19.73 -10.54
CA ARG A 33 -4.52 19.14 -10.61
C ARG A 33 -4.69 18.06 -9.56
N VAL A 34 -5.88 17.98 -8.97
CA VAL A 34 -6.26 16.87 -8.09
C VAL A 34 -6.80 15.73 -8.94
N THR A 35 -6.29 14.52 -8.71
CA THR A 35 -6.88 13.30 -9.26
C THR A 35 -7.73 12.64 -8.18
N VAL A 36 -9.01 12.41 -8.47
CA VAL A 36 -9.94 11.69 -7.58
C VAL A 36 -10.15 10.30 -8.15
N ILE A 37 -9.78 9.27 -7.39
CA ILE A 37 -10.01 7.86 -7.72
C ILE A 37 -11.01 7.33 -6.69
N SER A 38 -12.22 6.96 -7.11
CA SER A 38 -13.22 6.49 -6.16
C SER A 38 -14.05 5.31 -6.65
N ASP A 39 -14.51 4.48 -5.72
CA ASP A 39 -15.47 3.39 -5.99
C ASP A 39 -14.97 2.42 -7.08
N ARG A 40 -13.65 2.33 -7.24
CA ARG A 40 -12.97 1.63 -8.35
C ARG A 40 -12.37 0.34 -7.84
N VAL A 41 -12.51 -0.72 -8.63
CA VAL A 41 -11.82 -2.00 -8.41
C VAL A 41 -10.65 -2.12 -9.38
N PHE A 42 -9.48 -2.43 -8.85
CA PHE A 42 -8.31 -2.83 -9.63
C PHE A 42 -8.05 -4.31 -9.34
N ASP A 43 -8.30 -5.18 -10.31
CA ASP A 43 -8.16 -6.64 -10.15
C ASP A 43 -7.09 -7.18 -11.09
N PHE A 44 -5.85 -7.21 -10.61
CA PHE A 44 -4.67 -7.60 -11.37
C PHE A 44 -4.29 -9.07 -11.14
N ARG A 45 -5.15 -9.86 -10.48
CA ARG A 45 -4.88 -11.27 -10.17
C ARG A 45 -4.65 -12.11 -11.42
N ASP A 46 -5.38 -11.82 -12.49
CA ASP A 46 -5.33 -12.57 -13.75
C ASP A 46 -4.44 -11.90 -14.82
N TYR A 47 -3.93 -10.69 -14.57
CA TYR A 47 -3.02 -10.04 -15.50
C TYR A 47 -1.60 -10.62 -15.36
N PRO A 48 -0.89 -10.97 -16.46
CA PRO A 48 0.43 -11.61 -16.34
C PRO A 48 1.45 -10.75 -15.58
N THR A 49 2.04 -11.28 -14.50
CA THR A 49 3.01 -10.56 -13.65
C THR A 49 4.18 -9.97 -14.43
N ALA A 50 4.70 -10.70 -15.42
CA ALA A 50 5.78 -10.23 -16.29
C ALA A 50 5.43 -8.99 -17.11
N LYS A 51 4.13 -8.66 -17.27
CA LYS A 51 3.63 -7.49 -17.99
C LYS A 51 3.12 -6.38 -17.07
N GLN A 52 3.05 -6.63 -15.76
CA GLN A 52 2.62 -5.62 -14.79
C GLN A 52 3.75 -4.61 -14.51
N ASP A 53 3.33 -3.41 -14.10
CA ASP A 53 4.15 -2.46 -13.34
C ASP A 53 3.39 -2.03 -12.07
N GLU A 54 3.08 -0.74 -11.88
CA GLU A 54 2.23 -0.25 -10.80
C GLU A 54 0.73 -0.42 -11.10
N VAL A 55 -0.07 -0.75 -10.09
CA VAL A 55 -1.54 -0.69 -10.23
C VAL A 55 -1.97 0.77 -10.30
N ILE A 56 -1.44 1.59 -9.39
CA ILE A 56 -1.66 3.03 -9.34
C ILE A 56 -0.32 3.72 -9.07
N SER A 57 0.00 4.76 -9.83
CA SER A 57 1.12 5.64 -9.52
C SER A 57 0.69 7.09 -9.54
N GLY A 58 1.48 7.95 -8.89
CA GLY A 58 1.45 9.37 -9.18
C GLY A 58 2.84 9.94 -9.36
N VAL A 59 2.88 10.89 -10.29
CA VAL A 59 4.12 11.42 -10.85
C VAL A 59 4.07 12.94 -10.87
N ASN A 60 5.25 13.56 -10.75
CA ASN A 60 5.43 15.00 -10.95
C ASN A 60 4.62 15.89 -9.98
N GLY A 61 4.62 15.57 -8.68
CA GLY A 61 3.89 16.35 -7.67
C GLY A 61 2.38 16.13 -7.73
N ALA A 62 1.96 14.88 -7.97
CA ALA A 62 0.55 14.51 -8.05
C ALA A 62 -0.17 14.72 -6.70
N ILE A 63 -1.37 15.30 -6.77
CA ILE A 63 -2.28 15.40 -5.62
C ILE A 63 -3.42 14.41 -5.86
N VAL A 64 -3.60 13.44 -4.94
CA VAL A 64 -4.52 12.33 -5.14
C VAL A 64 -5.46 12.16 -3.95
N ARG A 65 -6.75 11.95 -4.26
CA ARG A 65 -7.75 11.47 -3.30
C ARG A 65 -8.27 10.13 -3.76
N MET A 66 -8.01 9.09 -2.99
CA MET A 66 -8.39 7.72 -3.28
C MET A 66 -9.38 7.22 -2.23
N GLN A 67 -10.59 6.87 -2.63
CA GLN A 67 -11.66 6.54 -1.68
C GLN A 67 -12.47 5.30 -2.10
N ARG A 68 -12.76 4.40 -1.15
CA ARG A 68 -13.60 3.22 -1.40
C ARG A 68 -13.09 2.36 -2.57
N CYS A 69 -11.78 2.27 -2.71
CA CYS A 69 -11.14 1.50 -3.76
C CYS A 69 -10.74 0.11 -3.26
N VAL A 70 -10.83 -0.86 -4.16
CA VAL A 70 -10.40 -2.24 -3.90
C VAL A 70 -9.27 -2.60 -4.86
N ILE A 71 -8.12 -3.01 -4.34
CA ILE A 71 -6.99 -3.52 -5.14
C ILE A 71 -6.80 -5.01 -4.82
N LEU A 72 -6.87 -5.85 -5.84
CA LEU A 72 -6.69 -7.30 -5.75
C LEU A 72 -5.49 -7.71 -6.60
N GLY A 73 -4.45 -8.22 -5.96
CA GLY A 73 -3.19 -8.55 -6.63
C GLY A 73 -2.38 -7.31 -7.02
N GLY A 74 -1.58 -7.44 -8.08
CA GLY A 74 -0.63 -6.41 -8.51
C GLY A 74 0.75 -6.59 -7.90
N ILE A 75 1.81 -6.65 -8.70
CA ILE A 75 3.18 -6.76 -8.19
C ILE A 75 3.61 -5.51 -7.39
N LYS A 76 3.09 -4.34 -7.78
CA LYS A 76 3.31 -3.05 -7.12
C LYS A 76 1.96 -2.32 -7.03
N ALA A 77 1.40 -2.13 -5.84
CA ALA A 77 0.04 -1.57 -5.73
C ALA A 77 -0.02 -0.06 -5.97
N VAL A 78 0.53 0.76 -5.07
CA VAL A 78 0.38 2.23 -5.05
C VAL A 78 1.74 2.89 -4.85
N LEU A 79 2.18 3.71 -5.80
CA LEU A 79 3.39 4.52 -5.71
C LEU A 79 3.07 6.01 -5.65
N ALA A 80 3.45 6.68 -4.56
CA ALA A 80 3.30 8.11 -4.35
C ALA A 80 4.68 8.79 -4.37
N GLY A 81 5.01 9.46 -5.47
CA GLY A 81 6.37 9.97 -5.76
C GLY A 81 7.19 8.90 -6.47
N ASN A 82 7.52 9.13 -7.74
CA ASN A 82 8.10 8.11 -8.61
C ASN A 82 9.62 8.21 -8.77
N GLY A 83 10.26 9.23 -8.21
CA GLY A 83 11.70 9.46 -8.31
C GLY A 83 12.15 10.28 -9.52
N ASP A 84 11.28 10.49 -10.52
CA ASP A 84 11.65 11.23 -11.73
C ASP A 84 11.55 12.75 -11.54
N HIS A 85 10.72 13.19 -10.58
CA HIS A 85 10.40 14.59 -10.35
C HIS A 85 10.48 15.01 -8.87
N PRO A 86 11.59 14.70 -8.17
CA PRO A 86 11.68 14.83 -6.71
C PRO A 86 11.43 16.25 -6.20
N GLY A 87 11.78 17.28 -6.99
CA GLY A 87 11.51 18.68 -6.63
C GLY A 87 10.02 19.04 -6.63
N ASN A 88 9.24 18.50 -7.59
CA ASN A 88 7.80 18.72 -7.63
C ASN A 88 7.06 17.80 -6.65
N ASP A 89 7.53 16.57 -6.48
CA ASP A 89 7.02 15.63 -5.48
C ASP A 89 7.13 16.22 -4.07
N MET A 90 8.30 16.74 -3.69
CA MET A 90 8.50 17.44 -2.42
C MET A 90 7.64 18.69 -2.26
N ARG A 91 7.39 19.44 -3.34
CA ARG A 91 6.69 20.73 -3.26
C ARG A 91 5.17 20.59 -3.27
N PHE A 92 4.64 19.56 -3.94
CA PHE A 92 3.21 19.46 -4.24
C PHE A 92 2.61 18.09 -3.95
N GLY A 93 3.40 17.02 -3.88
CA GLY A 93 2.91 15.65 -3.77
C GLY A 93 2.15 15.43 -2.47
N HIS A 94 0.87 15.10 -2.58
CA HIS A 94 0.00 14.88 -1.43
C HIS A 94 -1.09 13.87 -1.75
N TRP A 95 -1.28 12.88 -0.88
CA TRP A 95 -2.19 11.78 -1.09
C TRP A 95 -3.08 11.54 0.14
N GLU A 96 -4.35 11.28 -0.12
CA GLU A 96 -5.32 10.82 0.86
C GLU A 96 -5.89 9.48 0.39
N MET A 97 -5.83 8.46 1.23
CA MET A 97 -6.44 7.14 1.00
C MET A 97 -7.45 6.86 2.11
N GLU A 98 -8.70 6.60 1.75
CA GLU A 98 -9.77 6.40 2.72
C GLU A 98 -10.68 5.22 2.34
N ASP A 99 -11.05 4.39 3.31
CA ASP A 99 -11.97 3.25 3.12
C ASP A 99 -11.50 2.28 2.02
N CYS A 100 -10.18 2.13 1.85
CA CYS A 100 -9.59 1.32 0.79
C CYS A 100 -9.19 -0.08 1.28
N PHE A 101 -9.34 -1.09 0.41
CA PHE A 101 -8.92 -2.46 0.69
C PHE A 101 -7.89 -2.92 -0.34
N ILE A 102 -6.71 -3.33 0.11
CA ILE A 102 -5.65 -3.89 -0.74
C ILE A 102 -5.38 -5.32 -0.29
N MET A 103 -5.56 -6.28 -1.20
CA MET A 103 -5.33 -7.69 -0.92
C MET A 103 -4.38 -8.33 -1.93
N GLY A 104 -3.37 -9.06 -1.44
CA GLY A 104 -2.60 -9.97 -2.27
C GLY A 104 -1.59 -9.30 -3.20
N ALA A 105 -1.36 -8.00 -3.06
CA ALA A 105 -0.31 -7.29 -3.80
C ALA A 105 1.09 -7.78 -3.40
N GLY A 106 2.08 -7.60 -4.27
CA GLY A 106 3.48 -7.92 -3.98
C GLY A 106 4.07 -6.96 -2.97
N ARG A 107 4.05 -5.67 -3.31
CA ARG A 107 4.57 -4.57 -2.49
C ARG A 107 3.91 -3.24 -2.84
N ARG A 108 4.37 -2.17 -2.19
CA ARG A 108 3.89 -0.79 -2.37
C ARG A 108 2.43 -0.66 -2.00
N CYS A 109 2.05 -1.04 -0.80
CA CYS A 109 0.68 -1.00 -0.32
C CYS A 109 0.47 0.08 0.76
N PRO A 110 0.82 1.37 0.60
CA PRO A 110 1.51 2.10 -0.49
C PRO A 110 3.05 2.22 -0.31
N GLU A 111 3.77 2.69 -1.32
CA GLU A 111 5.12 3.24 -1.17
C GLU A 111 5.11 4.76 -1.40
N VAL A 112 5.70 5.52 -0.48
CA VAL A 112 5.73 6.99 -0.49
C VAL A 112 7.17 7.45 -0.49
N GLN A 113 7.57 8.25 -1.49
CA GLN A 113 8.96 8.67 -1.69
C GLN A 113 9.10 10.18 -1.89
N ASP A 114 10.34 10.67 -1.87
CA ASP A 114 10.73 12.03 -2.29
C ASP A 114 9.93 13.15 -1.61
N CYS A 115 9.82 13.05 -0.29
CA CYS A 115 9.10 14.00 0.57
C CYS A 115 7.59 14.15 0.30
N VAL A 116 6.99 13.25 -0.49
CA VAL A 116 5.53 13.17 -0.65
C VAL A 116 4.89 12.80 0.68
N GLU A 117 3.72 13.37 0.95
CA GLU A 117 2.89 13.01 2.10
C GLU A 117 1.71 12.14 1.68
N LEU A 118 1.46 11.05 2.41
CA LEU A 118 0.28 10.22 2.25
C LEU A 118 -0.35 9.93 3.62
N THR A 119 -1.66 10.17 3.72
CA THR A 119 -2.47 9.75 4.87
C THR A 119 -3.45 8.65 4.49
N MET A 120 -3.45 7.55 5.24
CA MET A 120 -4.41 6.45 5.14
C MET A 120 -5.39 6.53 6.30
N ARG A 121 -6.69 6.37 6.03
CA ARG A 121 -7.76 6.31 7.03
C ARG A 121 -8.69 5.15 6.76
N ARG A 122 -8.95 4.29 7.74
CA ARG A 122 -9.84 3.11 7.59
C ARG A 122 -9.49 2.28 6.36
N CYS A 123 -8.20 2.05 6.13
CA CYS A 123 -7.71 1.20 5.06
C CYS A 123 -7.32 -0.18 5.61
N TRP A 124 -7.58 -1.23 4.84
CA TRP A 124 -7.16 -2.59 5.19
C TRP A 124 -6.18 -3.14 4.14
N ILE A 125 -4.94 -3.39 4.59
CA ILE A 125 -3.88 -4.03 3.81
C ILE A 125 -3.77 -5.48 4.26
N HIS A 126 -4.07 -6.41 3.35
CA HIS A 126 -4.14 -7.83 3.64
C HIS A 126 -3.25 -8.67 2.72
N ASN A 127 -2.49 -9.60 3.30
CA ASN A 127 -1.71 -10.58 2.54
C ASN A 127 -0.77 -9.94 1.49
N TRP A 128 -0.02 -8.90 1.86
CA TRP A 128 1.04 -8.40 0.97
C TRP A 128 2.16 -9.44 0.80
N GLY A 129 2.88 -9.35 -0.32
CA GLY A 129 3.89 -10.31 -0.74
C GLY A 129 3.38 -11.45 -1.62
N ARG A 130 2.07 -11.58 -1.86
CA ARG A 130 1.52 -12.72 -2.62
C ARG A 130 1.86 -12.66 -4.10
N ALA A 131 1.77 -11.47 -4.71
CA ALA A 131 2.27 -11.22 -6.06
C ALA A 131 3.75 -10.78 -6.03
N PHE A 132 4.63 -11.60 -5.44
CA PHE A 132 6.04 -11.26 -5.23
C PHE A 132 6.79 -11.01 -6.55
N ASP A 133 7.51 -9.88 -6.64
CA ASP A 133 8.43 -9.56 -7.73
C ASP A 133 9.89 -9.50 -7.26
N VAL A 134 10.16 -8.69 -6.23
CA VAL A 134 11.50 -8.33 -5.76
C VAL A 134 11.54 -8.23 -4.25
N ARG A 135 10.58 -7.52 -3.66
CA ARG A 135 10.46 -7.30 -2.21
C ARG A 135 9.01 -7.37 -1.82
N ALA A 136 8.73 -7.75 -0.59
CA ALA A 136 7.41 -7.64 0.02
C ALA A 136 7.39 -6.59 1.13
N PHE A 137 6.32 -5.81 1.20
CA PHE A 137 5.97 -4.91 2.31
C PHE A 137 4.54 -4.37 2.12
N GLY A 138 3.88 -3.99 3.22
CA GLY A 138 2.63 -3.26 3.22
C GLY A 138 2.87 -1.80 2.86
N GLY A 139 2.95 -0.91 3.83
CA GLY A 139 3.32 0.50 3.66
C GLY A 139 4.84 0.75 3.80
N TRP A 140 5.41 1.63 2.98
CA TRP A 140 6.79 2.08 3.14
C TRP A 140 6.96 3.57 2.83
N ALA A 141 7.47 4.32 3.80
CA ALA A 141 7.97 5.68 3.64
C ALA A 141 9.49 5.69 3.35
N HIS A 142 9.90 6.24 2.22
CA HIS A 142 11.29 6.25 1.76
C HIS A 142 11.73 7.65 1.32
N ARG A 143 13.03 7.96 1.30
CA ARG A 143 13.58 9.24 0.76
C ARG A 143 12.84 10.49 1.24
N GLY A 144 12.66 10.63 2.55
CA GLY A 144 11.95 11.77 3.14
C GLY A 144 10.42 11.73 3.05
N GLY A 145 9.83 10.77 2.33
CA GLY A 145 8.38 10.59 2.26
C GLY A 145 7.75 10.36 3.64
N ARG A 146 6.51 10.80 3.79
CA ARG A 146 5.73 10.70 5.05
C ARG A 146 4.48 9.88 4.83
N LEU A 147 4.34 8.79 5.56
CA LEU A 147 3.19 7.89 5.52
C LEU A 147 2.54 7.82 6.91
N VAL A 148 1.31 8.29 7.00
CA VAL A 148 0.49 8.24 8.22
C VAL A 148 -0.65 7.26 8.02
N ALA A 149 -0.84 6.33 8.96
CA ALA A 149 -1.95 5.38 8.97
C ALA A 149 -2.80 5.55 10.23
N GLU A 150 -4.08 5.87 10.06
CA GLU A 150 -5.05 6.11 11.13
C GLU A 150 -6.20 5.10 11.00
N ASP A 151 -6.51 4.38 12.07
CA ASP A 151 -7.57 3.37 12.07
C ASP A 151 -7.42 2.33 10.93
N CYS A 152 -6.18 1.90 10.66
CA CYS A 152 -5.88 0.97 9.57
C CYS A 152 -5.62 -0.46 10.06
N LEU A 153 -5.86 -1.43 9.18
CA LEU A 153 -5.60 -2.84 9.44
C LEU A 153 -4.46 -3.35 8.56
N PHE A 154 -3.51 -4.08 9.17
CA PHE A 154 -2.42 -4.76 8.48
C PHE A 154 -2.42 -6.22 8.89
N THR A 155 -2.89 -7.11 8.01
CA THR A 155 -3.08 -8.51 8.39
C THR A 155 -2.52 -9.53 7.41
N GLN A 156 -2.16 -10.70 7.93
CA GLN A 156 -1.63 -11.83 7.18
C GLN A 156 -2.37 -13.11 7.57
N SER A 157 -2.84 -13.88 6.58
CA SER A 157 -3.51 -15.17 6.83
C SER A 157 -2.51 -16.26 7.21
N GLY A 158 -1.33 -16.25 6.61
CA GLY A 158 -0.28 -17.25 6.84
C GLY A 158 0.73 -16.86 7.93
N GLY A 159 1.70 -17.74 8.17
CA GLY A 159 2.86 -17.47 9.03
C GLY A 159 3.99 -16.71 8.31
N ILE A 160 5.11 -16.50 9.00
CA ILE A 160 6.28 -15.76 8.49
C ILE A 160 6.90 -16.33 7.19
N PHE A 161 6.69 -17.63 6.93
CA PHE A 161 7.17 -18.31 5.72
C PHE A 161 6.05 -18.55 4.69
N SER A 162 4.93 -17.83 4.78
CA SER A 162 3.75 -18.10 3.93
C SER A 162 3.93 -17.82 2.44
N LEU A 163 5.03 -17.16 2.06
CA LEU A 163 5.42 -16.96 0.65
C LEU A 163 6.27 -18.13 0.11
N GLY A 164 6.59 -19.12 0.95
CA GLY A 164 7.55 -20.18 0.69
C GLY A 164 8.97 -19.78 1.11
N LEU A 165 9.77 -20.77 1.50
CA LEU A 165 11.13 -20.55 2.01
C LEU A 165 12.03 -19.83 1.00
N ARG A 166 12.02 -20.26 -0.26
CA ARG A 166 12.83 -19.67 -1.34
C ARG A 166 12.51 -18.18 -1.53
N THR A 167 11.22 -17.85 -1.63
CA THR A 167 10.76 -16.46 -1.79
C THR A 167 11.12 -15.62 -0.56
N THR A 168 10.95 -16.17 0.64
CA THR A 168 11.28 -15.49 1.89
C THR A 168 12.77 -15.15 1.94
N ILE A 169 13.65 -16.07 1.53
CA ILE A 169 15.09 -15.82 1.47
C ILE A 169 15.42 -14.75 0.41
N ALA A 170 14.86 -14.85 -0.79
CA ALA A 170 15.07 -13.87 -1.86
C ALA A 170 14.66 -12.45 -1.44
N ASP A 171 13.51 -12.33 -0.78
CA ASP A 171 12.98 -11.10 -0.22
C ASP A 171 13.93 -10.48 0.83
N ILE A 172 14.44 -11.28 1.78
CA ILE A 172 15.43 -10.82 2.75
C ILE A 172 16.67 -10.26 2.05
N PHE A 173 17.22 -10.98 1.08
CA PHE A 173 18.40 -10.51 0.33
C PHE A 173 18.12 -9.23 -0.46
N ALA A 174 16.91 -9.07 -1.01
CA ALA A 174 16.53 -7.85 -1.71
C ALA A 174 16.41 -6.65 -0.74
N HIS A 175 15.97 -6.85 0.50
CA HIS A 175 16.02 -5.82 1.55
C HIS A 175 17.44 -5.50 2.02
N ILE A 176 18.32 -6.50 2.12
CA ILE A 176 19.76 -6.30 2.42
C ILE A 176 20.42 -5.45 1.32
N GLY A 177 20.21 -5.84 0.05
CA GLY A 177 20.74 -5.10 -1.09
C GLY A 177 20.25 -3.65 -1.12
N GLN A 178 18.99 -3.43 -0.75
CA GLN A 178 18.47 -2.08 -0.61
C GLN A 178 19.14 -1.27 0.49
N ALA A 179 19.24 -1.84 1.69
CA ALA A 179 19.85 -1.15 2.83
C ALA A 179 21.30 -0.77 2.52
N TRP A 180 22.02 -1.64 1.81
CA TRP A 180 23.36 -1.35 1.32
C TRP A 180 23.38 -0.19 0.32
N ASN A 181 22.50 -0.21 -0.69
CA ASN A 181 22.46 0.82 -1.73
C ASN A 181 22.09 2.20 -1.19
N ASP A 182 21.18 2.26 -0.21
CA ASP A 182 20.68 3.54 0.31
C ASP A 182 21.51 4.08 1.48
N GLU A 183 22.00 3.20 2.35
CA GLU A 183 22.56 3.56 3.66
C GLU A 183 23.98 2.98 3.89
N GLY A 184 24.51 2.22 2.93
CA GLY A 184 25.81 1.55 3.04
C GLY A 184 25.89 0.59 4.23
N LEU A 185 27.07 0.51 4.85
CA LEU A 185 27.31 -0.33 6.02
C LEU A 185 26.38 0.00 7.18
N SER A 186 26.01 1.26 7.35
CA SER A 186 25.12 1.69 8.44
C SER A 186 23.72 1.06 8.35
N GLY A 187 23.25 0.79 7.13
CA GLY A 187 21.98 0.09 6.88
C GLY A 187 22.05 -1.38 7.28
N LEU A 188 23.20 -2.04 7.08
CA LEU A 188 23.39 -3.45 7.42
C LEU A 188 23.43 -3.69 8.93
N LEU A 189 23.82 -2.71 9.73
CA LEU A 189 23.83 -2.82 11.20
C LEU A 189 22.43 -2.79 11.83
N ARG A 190 21.38 -2.46 11.06
CA ARG A 190 20.02 -2.33 11.56
C ARG A 190 19.31 -3.69 11.51
N ALA A 191 18.85 -4.20 12.66
CA ALA A 191 18.15 -5.48 12.74
C ALA A 191 16.94 -5.59 11.79
N ARG A 192 16.24 -4.46 11.55
CA ARG A 192 15.12 -4.39 10.60
C ARG A 192 15.49 -4.77 9.17
N THR A 193 16.76 -4.69 8.77
CA THR A 193 17.24 -5.02 7.42
C THR A 193 17.03 -6.51 7.10
N TYR A 194 17.16 -7.38 8.10
CA TYR A 194 17.03 -8.82 7.96
C TYR A 194 15.60 -9.35 8.15
N LEU A 195 14.64 -8.44 8.38
CA LEU A 195 13.26 -8.81 8.59
C LEU A 195 12.61 -9.24 7.25
N PRO A 196 11.92 -10.39 7.19
CA PRO A 196 11.11 -10.76 6.04
C PRO A 196 10.06 -9.69 5.72
N GLY A 197 9.79 -9.49 4.45
CA GLY A 197 8.86 -8.51 3.92
C GLY A 197 7.42 -8.73 4.36
N VAL A 198 6.99 -9.98 4.58
CA VAL A 198 5.67 -10.25 5.19
C VAL A 198 5.52 -9.62 6.57
N CYS A 199 6.61 -9.44 7.31
CA CYS A 199 6.57 -8.77 8.61
C CYS A 199 6.60 -7.24 8.51
N ARG A 200 6.86 -6.67 7.34
CA ARG A 200 6.93 -5.21 7.12
C ARG A 200 5.54 -4.68 6.79
N GLY A 201 4.71 -4.48 7.82
CA GLY A 201 3.37 -3.93 7.65
C GLY A 201 3.40 -2.44 7.32
N LEU A 202 4.16 -1.66 8.09
CA LEU A 202 4.38 -0.23 7.85
C LEU A 202 5.80 0.13 8.30
N THR A 203 6.66 0.57 7.38
CA THR A 203 8.08 0.79 7.66
C THR A 203 8.60 2.11 7.06
N ALA A 204 9.78 2.54 7.49
CA ALA A 204 10.45 3.72 6.96
C ALA A 204 11.96 3.52 6.79
N SER A 205 12.56 4.19 5.80
CA SER A 205 14.03 4.27 5.61
C SER A 205 14.46 5.57 4.96
N THR A 206 15.77 5.87 4.97
CA THR A 206 16.36 7.01 4.23
C THR A 206 15.62 8.34 4.47
N GLY A 207 15.50 8.72 5.73
CA GLY A 207 14.82 9.96 6.14
C GLY A 207 13.28 9.92 6.03
N GLY A 208 12.69 8.84 5.52
CA GLY A 208 11.24 8.66 5.52
C GLY A 208 10.67 8.53 6.92
N LEU A 209 9.37 8.84 7.05
CA LEU A 209 8.64 8.80 8.31
C LEU A 209 7.36 7.97 8.16
N ALA A 210 7.24 6.93 8.98
CA ALA A 210 6.03 6.12 9.08
C ALA A 210 5.44 6.26 10.49
N LEU A 211 4.17 6.66 10.55
CA LEU A 211 3.42 6.83 11.79
C LEU A 211 2.13 6.04 11.70
N ALA A 212 1.77 5.35 12.77
CA ALA A 212 0.50 4.66 12.89
C ALA A 212 -0.20 5.07 14.19
N THR A 213 -1.52 5.18 14.15
CA THR A 213 -2.31 5.34 15.37
C THR A 213 -3.61 4.60 15.22
N ARG A 214 -4.03 3.97 16.33
CA ARG A 214 -5.22 3.12 16.38
C ARG A 214 -5.26 2.06 15.27
N CYS A 215 -4.09 1.51 14.91
CA CYS A 215 -4.00 0.48 13.88
C CYS A 215 -4.06 -0.93 14.47
N TYR A 216 -4.53 -1.87 13.66
CA TYR A 216 -4.63 -3.28 14.00
C TYR A 216 -3.59 -4.14 13.26
N ARG A 217 -3.12 -5.18 13.93
CA ARG A 217 -2.38 -6.29 13.32
C ARG A 217 -2.83 -7.61 13.94
N ASN A 218 -3.15 -8.59 13.11
CA ASN A 218 -3.57 -9.91 13.61
C ASN A 218 -2.39 -10.80 14.02
N ARG A 219 -1.15 -10.43 13.66
CA ARG A 219 0.06 -11.18 13.99
C ARG A 219 1.06 -10.27 14.70
N CYS A 220 1.57 -10.71 15.84
CA CYS A 220 2.52 -9.94 16.65
C CYS A 220 3.86 -9.64 15.95
N TRP A 221 4.24 -10.46 14.96
CA TRP A 221 5.44 -10.29 14.16
C TRP A 221 5.30 -9.24 13.04
N ILE A 222 4.08 -8.79 12.72
CA ILE A 222 3.88 -7.67 11.79
C ILE A 222 4.35 -6.39 12.49
N ARG A 223 5.29 -5.68 11.88
CA ARG A 223 5.84 -4.42 12.39
C ARG A 223 5.10 -3.25 11.75
N LEU A 224 4.52 -2.40 12.59
CA LEU A 224 3.95 -1.11 12.23
C LEU A 224 4.79 -0.02 12.88
N GLY A 225 5.38 0.87 12.07
CA GLY A 225 6.22 1.96 12.55
C GLY A 225 5.46 2.89 13.49
N ASN A 226 5.98 3.08 14.70
CA ASN A 226 5.48 4.03 15.70
C ASN A 226 3.97 3.94 15.96
N CYS A 227 3.40 2.72 15.97
CA CYS A 227 1.98 2.56 16.24
C CYS A 227 1.67 2.75 17.73
N ASP A 228 0.86 3.77 18.04
CA ASP A 228 0.35 4.02 19.38
C ASP A 228 -1.01 4.75 19.35
N PRO A 229 -2.06 4.24 20.02
CA PRO A 229 -2.18 2.86 20.53
C PRO A 229 -2.40 1.86 19.39
N PHE A 230 -2.25 0.57 19.69
CA PHE A 230 -2.87 -0.49 18.88
C PHE A 230 -4.32 -0.68 19.35
N ILE A 231 -5.23 -0.94 18.41
CA ILE A 231 -6.61 -1.32 18.71
C ILE A 231 -6.76 -2.84 18.82
N ASP A 232 -7.85 -3.30 19.44
CA ASP A 232 -8.18 -4.72 19.53
C ASP A 232 -8.96 -5.24 18.30
N SER A 233 -9.30 -6.53 18.31
CA SER A 233 -10.02 -7.17 17.21
C SER A 233 -11.48 -6.74 17.09
N ALA A 234 -12.11 -6.27 18.16
CA ALA A 234 -13.49 -5.80 18.14
C ALA A 234 -13.58 -4.41 17.50
N GLU A 235 -12.68 -3.49 17.88
CA GLU A 235 -12.53 -2.19 17.21
C GLU A 235 -12.14 -2.37 15.74
N ALA A 236 -11.22 -3.30 15.45
CA ALA A 236 -10.83 -3.61 14.07
C ALA A 236 -12.01 -4.14 13.24
N LEU A 237 -12.85 -5.00 13.82
CA LEU A 237 -14.06 -5.51 13.17
C LEU A 237 -15.04 -4.39 12.83
N GLN A 238 -15.18 -3.37 13.69
CA GLN A 238 -16.03 -2.20 13.38
C GLN A 238 -15.50 -1.46 12.15
N ILE A 239 -14.19 -1.20 12.09
CA ILE A 239 -13.56 -0.57 10.91
C ILE A 239 -13.78 -1.44 9.66
N VAL A 240 -13.64 -2.77 9.77
CA VAL A 240 -13.94 -3.67 8.64
C VAL A 240 -15.39 -3.55 8.20
N ALA A 241 -16.34 -3.48 9.12
CA ALA A 241 -17.75 -3.33 8.80
C ALA A 241 -18.02 -2.01 8.04
N ASP A 242 -17.37 -0.92 8.44
CA ASP A 242 -17.48 0.37 7.77
C ASP A 242 -16.91 0.31 6.33
N ILE A 243 -15.76 -0.32 6.14
CA ILE A 243 -15.18 -0.56 4.81
C ILE A 243 -16.09 -1.46 3.96
N ASP A 244 -16.63 -2.55 4.53
CA ASP A 244 -17.51 -3.51 3.83
C ASP A 244 -18.82 -2.85 3.36
N ALA A 245 -19.38 -1.97 4.20
CA ALA A 245 -20.59 -1.22 3.89
C ALA A 245 -20.38 -0.26 2.71
N LEU A 246 -19.21 0.38 2.66
CA LEU A 246 -18.84 1.35 1.62
C LEU A 246 -18.18 0.72 0.38
N MET A 247 -17.89 -0.58 0.41
CA MET A 247 -17.25 -1.26 -0.71
C MET A 247 -18.09 -1.16 -2.00
N PRO A 248 -17.48 -0.82 -3.16
CA PRO A 248 -18.18 -0.83 -4.43
C PRO A 248 -18.74 -2.22 -4.75
N GLU A 249 -19.90 -2.28 -5.42
CA GLU A 249 -20.60 -3.52 -5.75
C GLU A 249 -19.70 -4.53 -6.47
N GLU A 250 -18.88 -4.06 -7.41
CA GLU A 250 -17.93 -4.88 -8.15
C GLU A 250 -16.84 -5.50 -7.25
N GLY A 251 -16.48 -4.83 -6.15
CA GLY A 251 -15.59 -5.36 -5.13
C GLY A 251 -16.27 -6.47 -4.35
N ARG A 252 -17.52 -6.24 -3.92
CA ARG A 252 -18.32 -7.21 -3.16
C ARG A 252 -18.57 -8.49 -3.95
N LYS A 253 -18.86 -8.38 -5.26
CA LYS A 253 -19.00 -9.53 -6.17
C LYS A 253 -17.75 -10.40 -6.24
N ARG A 254 -16.56 -9.80 -6.15
CA ARG A 254 -15.26 -10.49 -6.26
C ARG A 254 -14.75 -11.06 -4.95
N MET A 255 -15.11 -10.45 -3.83
CA MET A 255 -14.50 -10.72 -2.53
C MET A 255 -15.46 -11.31 -1.49
N GLY A 256 -16.76 -11.21 -1.73
CA GLY A 256 -17.78 -11.47 -0.71
C GLY A 256 -17.77 -10.39 0.37
N SER A 257 -18.25 -10.75 1.56
CA SER A 257 -18.21 -9.86 2.74
C SER A 257 -16.80 -9.80 3.33
N LEU A 258 -16.31 -8.58 3.57
CA LEU A 258 -15.09 -8.37 4.33
C LEU A 258 -15.25 -8.71 5.81
N VAL A 259 -16.44 -8.51 6.38
CA VAL A 259 -16.74 -8.88 7.77
C VAL A 259 -16.54 -10.37 7.99
N GLU A 260 -17.13 -11.21 7.14
CA GLU A 260 -16.97 -12.67 7.26
C GLU A 260 -15.52 -13.11 7.01
N LYS A 261 -14.81 -12.43 6.11
CA LYS A 261 -13.37 -12.68 5.90
C LYS A 261 -12.55 -12.35 7.14
N PHE A 262 -12.84 -11.24 7.82
CA PHE A 262 -12.13 -10.85 9.03
C PHE A 262 -12.44 -11.81 10.19
N LYS A 263 -13.71 -12.18 10.38
CA LYS A 263 -14.10 -13.17 11.39
C LYS A 263 -13.38 -14.51 11.19
N ALA A 264 -13.36 -15.01 9.96
CA ALA A 264 -12.64 -16.24 9.62
C ALA A 264 -11.12 -16.12 9.85
N LEU A 265 -10.55 -14.93 9.69
CA LEU A 265 -9.13 -14.67 9.95
C LEU A 265 -8.79 -14.69 11.46
N GLU A 266 -9.69 -14.18 12.29
CA GLU A 266 -9.54 -14.09 13.74
C GLU A 266 -10.05 -15.34 14.49
N GLY A 267 -10.83 -16.20 13.82
CA GLY A 267 -11.43 -17.39 14.43
C GLY A 267 -12.59 -17.07 15.37
N ILE A 268 -13.37 -16.03 15.04
CA ILE A 268 -14.55 -15.56 15.78
C ILE A 268 -15.85 -15.75 15.01
#